data_AF-A0A955IXW3-F1
#
_entry.id   AF-A0A955IXW3-F1
#
_cell.length_a   1.000
_cell.length_b   1.000
_cell.length_c   1.000
_cell.angle_alpha   90.00
_cell.angle_beta   90.00
_cell.angle_gamma   90.00
#
_symmetry.space_group_name_H-M   'P 1'
#
loop_
_entity.id
_entity.type
_entity.pdbx_description
1 polymer ?
#
loop_
_entity_poly.entity_id
_entity_poly.type
_entity_poly.pdbx_seq_one_letter_code
_entity_poly.pdbx_strand_id
1 'polypeptide(L)'
;MTKPIHLTIVALLLSVLSPFAIAQDAMGPAEQCIARVRAITHHTAEHNAETAERTIAAVRSLDDDGASNAAIIAAGQTGKGVIDDRSEHAANRVHVLVHECVEQLRADGAPIRVVMAVIEAGQNARERIGDSAQRTKLRITHAVQIAIN
;
A
#
# COMPACT_ATOMS: atom_id res chain seq x y z
N MET A 1 69.86 44.65 22.57
CA MET A 1 69.06 43.97 23.62
C MET A 1 67.60 44.25 23.33
N THR A 2 66.94 43.42 22.49
CA THR A 2 66.04 42.27 22.80
C THR A 2 64.58 42.69 23.05
N LYS A 3 63.68 42.20 22.16
CA LYS A 3 62.19 42.23 22.24
C LYS A 3 61.69 41.50 23.51
N PRO A 4 60.41 41.68 23.89
CA PRO A 4 59.41 40.69 23.47
C PRO A 4 58.09 41.28 22.94
N ILE A 5 57.40 40.39 22.25
CA ILE A 5 56.11 40.50 21.57
C ILE A 5 55.00 40.15 22.57
N HIS A 6 53.87 40.86 22.55
CA HIS A 6 52.60 40.33 23.09
C HIS A 6 51.49 40.43 22.04
N LEU A 7 51.20 39.27 21.46
CA LEU A 7 49.99 38.91 20.72
C LEU A 7 48.83 38.76 21.72
N THR A 8 47.68 39.41 21.48
CA THR A 8 46.37 38.91 21.94
C THR A 8 45.25 39.54 21.08
N ILE A 9 44.93 38.90 19.96
CA ILE A 9 43.70 38.11 19.72
C ILE A 9 42.45 38.99 19.53
N VAL A 10 42.18 39.27 18.26
CA VAL A 10 40.89 39.61 17.67
C VAL A 10 39.98 38.38 17.81
N ALA A 11 38.79 38.55 18.39
CA ALA A 11 37.72 37.55 18.31
C ALA A 11 36.43 38.25 17.85
N LEU A 12 36.19 38.17 16.53
CA LEU A 12 34.95 38.52 15.86
C LEU A 12 33.79 37.70 16.46
N LEU A 13 32.80 38.38 17.05
CA LEU A 13 31.47 37.83 17.30
C LEU A 13 30.63 37.94 16.01
N LEU A 14 30.80 36.97 15.11
CA LEU A 14 29.83 36.66 14.06
C LEU A 14 29.16 35.33 14.43
N SER A 15 28.25 35.37 15.40
CA SER A 15 27.38 34.23 15.70
C SER A 15 26.28 34.17 14.62
N VAL A 16 26.58 33.30 13.65
CA VAL A 16 25.76 32.72 12.60
C VAL A 16 24.29 32.55 13.04
N LEU A 17 23.39 33.35 12.46
CA LEU A 17 21.99 32.97 12.33
C LEU A 17 21.94 31.85 11.31
N SER A 18 22.08 30.60 11.75
CA SER A 18 21.79 29.44 10.92
C SER A 18 20.28 29.39 10.71
N PRO A 19 19.75 29.58 9.49
CA PRO A 19 18.41 29.11 9.21
C PRO A 19 18.49 27.58 9.25
N PHE A 20 18.12 27.00 10.39
CA PHE A 20 17.61 25.63 10.41
C PHE A 20 16.25 25.66 9.70
N ALA A 21 16.30 25.85 8.38
CA ALA A 21 15.23 25.45 7.50
C ALA A 21 15.11 23.95 7.71
N ILE A 22 14.06 23.57 8.42
CA ILE A 22 13.62 22.19 8.59
C ILE A 22 13.60 21.60 7.19
N ALA A 23 14.57 20.74 6.89
CA ALA A 23 14.50 19.83 5.76
C ALA A 23 13.29 18.93 6.05
N GLN A 24 12.09 19.37 5.67
CA GLN A 24 11.02 18.45 5.37
C GLN A 24 11.58 17.63 4.21
N ASP A 25 11.89 16.36 4.47
CA ASP A 25 12.19 15.37 3.43
C ASP A 25 10.97 15.33 2.50
N ALA A 26 10.96 16.21 1.51
CA ALA A 26 9.98 16.20 0.45
C ALA A 26 10.29 14.94 -0.36
N MET A 27 9.55 13.87 -0.08
CA MET A 27 9.64 12.61 -0.83
C MET A 27 9.68 12.93 -2.33
N GLY A 28 10.63 12.33 -3.05
CA GLY A 28 10.75 12.53 -4.49
C GLY A 28 9.49 12.04 -5.23
N PRO A 29 9.23 12.52 -6.46
CA PRO A 29 8.03 12.13 -7.22
C PRO A 29 7.82 10.61 -7.34
N ALA A 30 8.90 9.85 -7.53
CA ALA A 30 8.83 8.39 -7.60
C ALA A 30 8.47 7.74 -6.26
N GLU A 31 8.97 8.27 -5.15
CA GLU A 31 8.64 7.78 -3.80
C GLU A 31 7.17 8.01 -3.47
N GLN A 32 6.64 9.18 -3.88
CA GLN A 32 5.21 9.48 -3.74
C GLN A 32 4.35 8.48 -4.55
N CYS A 33 4.75 8.17 -5.78
CA CYS A 33 4.07 7.15 -6.60
C CYS A 33 4.07 5.77 -5.94
N ILE A 34 5.23 5.32 -5.45
CA ILE A 34 5.36 4.02 -4.77
C ILE A 34 4.53 4.01 -3.48
N ALA A 35 4.52 5.10 -2.71
CA ALA A 35 3.73 5.21 -1.50
C ALA A 35 2.23 5.08 -1.78
N ARG A 36 1.73 5.75 -2.84
CA ARG A 36 0.32 5.63 -3.26
C ARG A 36 -0.03 4.22 -3.71
N VAL A 37 0.84 3.56 -4.48
CA VAL A 37 0.66 2.14 -4.87
C VAL A 37 0.57 1.25 -3.63
N ARG A 38 1.48 1.42 -2.67
CA ARG A 38 1.49 0.66 -1.40
C ARG A 38 0.22 0.88 -0.58
N ALA A 39 -0.27 2.12 -0.50
CA ALA A 39 -1.51 2.44 0.20
C ALA A 39 -2.71 1.70 -0.42
N ILE A 40 -2.83 1.70 -1.75
CA ILE A 40 -3.91 0.94 -2.44
C ILE A 40 -3.82 -0.54 -2.10
N THR A 41 -2.63 -1.15 -2.19
CA THR A 41 -2.44 -2.58 -1.87
C THR A 41 -2.81 -2.90 -0.43
N HIS A 42 -2.37 -2.08 0.53
CA HIS A 42 -2.63 -2.30 1.95
C HIS A 42 -4.11 -2.22 2.28
N HIS A 43 -4.77 -1.12 1.91
CA HIS A 43 -6.21 -0.95 2.15
C HIS A 43 -7.04 -2.04 1.48
N THR A 44 -6.68 -2.45 0.26
CA THR A 44 -7.38 -3.54 -0.43
C THR A 44 -7.24 -4.85 0.34
N ALA A 45 -6.05 -5.14 0.88
CA ALA A 45 -5.83 -6.36 1.64
C ALA A 45 -6.61 -6.37 2.97
N GLU A 46 -6.65 -5.25 3.69
CA GLU A 46 -7.46 -5.09 4.91
C GLU A 46 -8.94 -5.31 4.61
N HIS A 47 -9.47 -4.62 3.60
CA HIS A 47 -10.88 -4.76 3.23
C HIS A 47 -11.23 -6.18 2.76
N ASN A 48 -10.32 -6.88 2.08
CA ASN A 48 -10.54 -8.28 1.71
C ASN A 48 -10.64 -9.18 2.96
N ALA A 49 -9.82 -8.93 3.98
CA ALA A 49 -9.89 -9.65 5.25
C ALA A 49 -11.21 -9.36 5.98
N GLU A 50 -11.62 -8.09 6.08
CA GLU A 50 -12.90 -7.68 6.69
C GLU A 50 -14.11 -8.28 5.96
N THR A 51 -14.11 -8.28 4.62
CA THR A 51 -15.17 -8.90 3.83
C THR A 51 -15.23 -10.40 4.09
N ALA A 52 -14.07 -11.08 4.16
CA ALA A 52 -14.04 -12.50 4.47
C ALA A 52 -14.57 -12.80 5.88
N GLU A 53 -14.20 -12.00 6.88
CA GLU A 53 -14.69 -12.16 8.24
C GLU A 53 -16.20 -11.98 8.35
N ARG A 54 -16.75 -10.92 7.73
CA ARG A 54 -18.21 -10.71 7.66
C ARG A 54 -18.92 -11.84 6.92
N THR A 55 -18.35 -12.31 5.82
CA THR A 55 -18.94 -13.41 5.04
C THR A 55 -18.94 -14.71 5.84
N ILE A 56 -17.83 -15.03 6.53
CA ILE A 56 -17.73 -16.22 7.38
C ILE A 56 -18.70 -16.14 8.55
N ALA A 57 -18.86 -14.97 9.17
CA ALA A 57 -19.86 -14.76 10.22
C ALA A 57 -21.29 -14.99 9.70
N ALA A 58 -21.61 -14.48 8.51
CA ALA A 58 -22.92 -14.70 7.89
C ALA A 58 -23.15 -16.19 7.54
N VAL A 59 -22.14 -16.89 7.02
CA VAL A 59 -22.18 -18.34 6.75
C VAL A 59 -22.48 -19.12 8.04
N ARG A 60 -21.80 -18.80 9.15
CA ARG A 60 -22.04 -19.45 10.45
C ARG A 60 -23.42 -19.16 10.99
N SER A 61 -23.89 -17.92 10.91
CA SER A 61 -25.24 -17.57 11.36
C SER A 61 -26.31 -18.34 10.58
N LEU A 62 -26.14 -18.50 9.26
CA LEU A 62 -27.07 -19.28 8.44
C LEU A 62 -27.08 -20.76 8.82
N ASP A 63 -25.91 -21.32 9.13
CA ASP A 63 -25.77 -22.70 9.63
C ASP A 63 -26.46 -22.89 10.99
N ASP A 64 -26.19 -21.99 11.94
CA ASP A 64 -26.82 -22.00 13.27
C ASP A 64 -28.36 -21.90 13.20
N ASP A 65 -28.88 -21.14 12.22
CA ASP A 65 -30.32 -20.99 11.95
C ASP A 65 -30.94 -22.18 11.18
N GLY A 66 -30.14 -23.18 10.79
CA GLY A 66 -30.57 -24.35 10.02
C GLY A 66 -30.97 -24.02 8.58
N ALA A 67 -30.35 -22.99 7.98
CA ALA A 67 -30.59 -22.63 6.59
C ALA A 67 -30.18 -23.74 5.63
N SER A 68 -30.81 -23.80 4.46
CA SER A 68 -30.43 -24.78 3.42
C SER A 68 -28.97 -24.59 2.97
N ASN A 69 -28.31 -25.69 2.59
CA ASN A 69 -26.97 -25.67 2.00
C ASN A 69 -26.86 -24.71 0.80
N ALA A 70 -27.92 -24.59 0.00
CA ALA A 70 -27.97 -23.66 -1.12
C ALA A 70 -27.84 -22.19 -0.67
N ALA A 71 -28.48 -21.81 0.44
CA ALA A 71 -28.38 -20.47 1.01
C ALA A 71 -26.98 -20.19 1.57
N ILE A 72 -26.38 -21.16 2.26
CA ILE A 72 -25.03 -21.08 2.81
C ILE A 72 -23.98 -20.91 1.70
N ILE A 73 -24.09 -21.72 0.64
CA ILE A 73 -23.22 -21.62 -0.55
C ILE A 73 -23.39 -20.24 -1.20
N ALA A 74 -24.63 -19.77 -1.39
CA ALA A 74 -24.90 -18.46 -1.98
C ALA A 74 -24.25 -17.32 -1.19
N ALA A 75 -24.37 -17.31 0.15
CA ALA A 75 -23.73 -16.32 1.01
C ALA A 75 -22.20 -16.31 0.85
N GLY A 76 -21.58 -17.50 0.81
CA GLY A 76 -20.16 -17.63 0.53
C GLY A 76 -19.76 -17.08 -0.83
N GLN A 77 -20.53 -17.38 -1.89
CA GLN A 77 -20.25 -16.87 -3.24
C GLN A 77 -20.42 -15.35 -3.35
N THR A 78 -21.43 -14.77 -2.69
CA THR A 78 -21.59 -13.31 -2.62
C THR A 78 -20.36 -12.65 -2.02
N GLY A 79 -19.84 -13.15 -0.90
CA GLY A 79 -18.63 -12.61 -0.29
C GLY A 79 -17.39 -12.74 -1.18
N LYS A 80 -17.24 -13.87 -1.88
CA LYS A 80 -16.15 -14.10 -2.85
C LYS A 80 -16.24 -13.13 -4.04
N GLY A 81 -17.43 -12.89 -4.57
CA GLY A 81 -17.67 -11.91 -5.64
C GLY A 81 -17.26 -10.49 -5.23
N VAL A 82 -17.64 -10.05 -4.03
CA VAL A 82 -17.24 -8.73 -3.50
C VAL A 82 -15.72 -8.59 -3.41
N ILE A 83 -15.01 -9.66 -3.01
CA ILE A 83 -13.53 -9.66 -2.95
C ILE A 83 -12.94 -9.58 -4.36
N ASP A 84 -13.49 -10.31 -5.33
CA ASP A 84 -13.03 -10.32 -6.72
C ASP A 84 -13.18 -8.93 -7.36
N ASP A 85 -14.39 -8.35 -7.32
CA ASP A 85 -14.68 -7.03 -7.88
C ASP A 85 -13.74 -5.95 -7.30
N ARG A 86 -13.57 -5.96 -5.98
CA ARG A 86 -12.70 -4.99 -5.30
C ARG A 86 -11.24 -5.17 -5.69
N SER A 87 -10.76 -6.41 -5.74
CA SER A 87 -9.36 -6.71 -6.03
C SER A 87 -9.01 -6.39 -7.47
N GLU A 88 -9.92 -6.68 -8.40
CA GLU A 88 -9.80 -6.27 -9.81
C GLU A 88 -9.76 -4.75 -9.93
N HIS A 89 -10.71 -4.04 -9.30
CA HIS A 89 -10.75 -2.58 -9.33
C HIS A 89 -9.48 -1.96 -8.75
N ALA A 90 -8.98 -2.48 -7.63
CA ALA A 90 -7.73 -2.03 -7.02
C ALA A 90 -6.51 -2.30 -7.91
N ALA A 91 -6.43 -3.48 -8.52
CA ALA A 91 -5.35 -3.82 -9.44
C ALA A 91 -5.35 -2.90 -10.69
N ASN A 92 -6.53 -2.55 -11.21
CA ASN A 92 -6.67 -1.59 -12.29
C ASN A 92 -6.26 -0.17 -11.87
N ARG A 93 -6.66 0.27 -10.67
CA ARG A 93 -6.23 1.56 -10.11
C ARG A 93 -4.70 1.64 -9.96
N VAL A 94 -4.05 0.57 -9.51
CA VAL A 94 -2.58 0.50 -9.46
C VAL A 94 -1.99 0.60 -10.87
N HIS A 95 -2.57 -0.10 -11.85
CA HIS A 95 -2.09 -0.05 -13.24
C HIS A 95 -2.15 1.36 -13.82
N VAL A 96 -3.29 2.04 -13.69
CA VAL A 96 -3.48 3.42 -14.16
C VAL A 96 -2.51 4.38 -13.46
N LEU A 97 -2.41 4.30 -12.12
CA LEU A 97 -1.50 5.14 -11.35
C LEU A 97 -0.03 4.96 -11.77
N VAL A 98 0.40 3.73 -11.98
CA VAL A 98 1.78 3.42 -12.42
C VAL A 98 2.03 4.01 -13.80
N HIS A 99 1.06 3.92 -14.72
CA HIS A 99 1.17 4.51 -16.05
C HIS A 99 1.38 6.03 -15.97
N GLU A 100 0.49 6.74 -15.26
CA GLU A 100 0.57 8.19 -15.05
C GLU A 100 1.91 8.60 -14.43
N CYS A 101 2.35 7.89 -13.39
CA CYS A 101 3.63 8.14 -12.73
C CYS A 101 4.83 7.93 -13.65
N VAL A 102 4.81 6.87 -14.47
CA VAL A 102 5.89 6.59 -15.43
C VAL A 102 5.96 7.66 -16.51
N GLU A 103 4.82 8.10 -17.04
CA GLU A 103 4.76 9.18 -18.03
C GLU A 103 5.33 10.47 -17.46
N GLN A 104 4.90 10.86 -16.26
CA GLN A 104 5.40 12.06 -15.58
C GLN A 104 6.90 11.98 -15.32
N LEU A 105 7.39 10.88 -14.75
CA LEU A 105 8.82 10.70 -14.47
C LEU A 105 9.67 10.77 -15.74
N ARG A 106 9.18 10.23 -16.87
CA ARG A 106 9.87 10.32 -18.16
C ARG A 106 9.90 11.75 -18.69
N ALA A 107 8.79 12.48 -18.58
CA ALA A 107 8.71 13.89 -18.97
C ALA A 107 9.70 14.75 -18.18
N ASP A 108 9.92 14.42 -16.90
CA ASP A 108 10.85 15.12 -16.00
C ASP A 108 12.31 14.65 -16.17
N GLY A 109 12.60 13.77 -17.13
CA GLY A 109 13.95 13.28 -17.39
C GLY A 109 14.50 12.36 -16.29
N ALA A 110 13.61 11.70 -15.53
CA ALA A 110 14.03 10.80 -14.46
C ALA A 110 14.90 9.65 -15.01
N PRO A 111 15.95 9.22 -14.27
CA PRO A 111 16.77 8.09 -14.68
C PRO A 111 15.93 6.81 -14.85
N ILE A 112 16.29 5.97 -15.84
CA ILE A 112 15.55 4.72 -16.12
C ILE A 112 15.35 3.83 -14.90
N ARG A 113 16.34 3.76 -13.99
CA ARG A 113 16.24 3.00 -12.73
C ARG A 113 15.09 3.47 -11.83
N VAL A 114 14.77 4.76 -11.84
CA VAL A 114 13.69 5.35 -11.04
C VAL A 114 12.34 4.98 -11.65
N VAL A 115 12.22 5.06 -12.98
CA VAL A 115 11.03 4.61 -13.72
C VAL A 115 10.77 3.12 -13.48
N MET A 116 11.81 2.28 -13.56
CA MET A 116 11.71 0.84 -13.33
C MET A 116 11.26 0.51 -11.91
N ALA A 117 11.72 1.24 -10.90
CA ALA A 117 11.28 1.03 -9.51
C ALA A 117 9.77 1.24 -9.33
N VAL A 118 9.17 2.22 -10.03
CA VAL A 118 7.71 2.44 -9.97
C VAL A 118 6.94 1.32 -10.67
N ILE A 119 7.45 0.85 -11.82
CA ILE A 119 6.85 -0.28 -12.56
C ILE A 119 6.85 -1.54 -11.70
N GLU A 120 8.00 -1.86 -11.11
CA GLU A 120 8.16 -3.04 -10.24
C GLU A 120 7.26 -2.96 -9.01
N ALA A 121 7.19 -1.78 -8.36
CA ALA A 121 6.27 -1.56 -7.25
C ALA A 121 4.81 -1.80 -7.66
N GLY A 122 4.42 -1.38 -8.86
CA GLY A 122 3.10 -1.62 -9.44
C GLY A 122 2.80 -3.10 -9.68
N GLN A 123 3.76 -3.85 -10.24
CA GLN A 123 3.62 -5.28 -10.50
C GLN A 123 3.47 -6.06 -9.18
N ASN A 124 4.38 -5.83 -8.23
CA ASN A 124 4.36 -6.44 -6.90
C ASN A 124 3.05 -6.11 -6.15
N ALA A 125 2.55 -4.89 -6.29
CA ALA A 125 1.28 -4.49 -5.70
C ALA A 125 0.08 -5.28 -6.26
N ARG A 126 0.02 -5.48 -7.57
CA ARG A 126 -1.06 -6.23 -8.22
C ARG A 126 -1.03 -7.71 -7.84
N GLU A 127 0.15 -8.32 -7.79
CA GLU A 127 0.33 -9.69 -7.30
C GLU A 127 -0.15 -9.83 -5.86
N ARG A 128 0.28 -8.93 -4.96
CA ARG A 128 -0.15 -8.95 -3.55
C ARG A 128 -1.65 -8.76 -3.35
N ILE A 129 -2.30 -7.95 -4.20
CA ILE A 129 -3.76 -7.81 -4.20
C ILE A 129 -4.41 -9.15 -4.59
N GLY A 130 -3.95 -9.78 -5.68
CA GLY A 130 -4.43 -11.09 -6.12
C GLY A 130 -4.24 -12.19 -5.07
N ASP A 131 -3.08 -12.25 -4.46
CA ASP A 131 -2.76 -13.20 -3.39
C ASP A 131 -3.66 -13.01 -2.17
N SER A 132 -3.92 -11.76 -1.79
CA SER A 132 -4.82 -11.43 -0.68
C SER A 132 -6.25 -11.89 -0.97
N ALA A 133 -6.73 -11.61 -2.19
CA ALA A 133 -8.03 -12.08 -2.66
C ALA A 133 -8.12 -13.61 -2.59
N GLN A 134 -7.11 -14.31 -3.12
CA GLN A 134 -7.11 -15.77 -3.14
C GLN A 134 -7.13 -16.37 -1.74
N ARG A 135 -6.26 -15.91 -0.84
CA ARG A 135 -6.22 -16.40 0.55
C ARG A 135 -7.54 -16.18 1.29
N THR A 136 -8.15 -15.01 1.12
CA THR A 136 -9.42 -14.68 1.79
C THR A 136 -10.60 -15.48 1.23
N LYS A 137 -10.66 -15.66 -0.10
CA LYS A 137 -11.65 -16.55 -0.74
C LYS A 137 -11.51 -18.01 -0.32
N LEU A 138 -10.29 -18.50 -0.09
CA LEU A 138 -10.07 -19.85 0.45
C LEU A 138 -10.62 -20.00 1.88
N ARG A 139 -10.43 -18.99 2.73
CA ARG A 139 -11.03 -18.96 4.09
C ARG A 139 -12.56 -19.05 4.04
N ILE A 140 -13.20 -18.29 3.14
CA ILE A 140 -14.66 -18.36 2.94
C ILE A 140 -15.07 -19.76 2.47
N THR A 141 -14.37 -20.30 1.47
CA THR A 141 -14.66 -21.64 0.92
C THR A 141 -14.58 -22.71 2.00
N HIS A 142 -13.56 -22.64 2.86
CA HIS A 142 -13.41 -23.55 4.00
C HIS A 142 -14.56 -23.41 5.01
N ALA A 143 -14.99 -22.18 5.33
CA ALA A 143 -16.13 -21.97 6.23
C ALA A 143 -17.44 -22.52 5.66
N VAL A 144 -17.70 -22.33 4.37
CA VAL A 144 -18.86 -22.92 3.68
C VAL A 144 -18.81 -24.44 3.75
N GLN A 145 -17.63 -25.03 3.51
CA GLN A 145 -17.47 -26.49 3.53
C GLN A 145 -17.75 -27.09 4.92
N ILE A 146 -17.36 -26.38 5.99
CA ILE A 146 -17.67 -26.79 7.36
C ILE A 146 -19.19 -26.76 7.60
N ALA A 147 -19.87 -25.70 7.16
CA ALA A 147 -21.29 -25.46 7.43
C ALA A 147 -22.26 -26.38 6.66
N ILE A 148 -21.82 -27.04 5.58
CA ILE A 148 -22.70 -27.90 4.76
C ILE A 148 -22.41 -29.40 4.91
N ASN A 149 -21.45 -29.76 5.76
CA ASN A 149 -21.02 -31.13 6.05
C ASN A 149 -21.58 -31.60 7.38
#